data_AF-A0A091PK85-F1
#
_entry.id   AF-A0A091PK85-F1
#
_cell.length_a   1.000
_cell.length_b   1.000
_cell.length_c   1.000
_cell.angle_alpha   90.00
_cell.angle_beta   90.00
_cell.angle_gamma   90.00
#
_symmetry.space_group_name_H-M   'P 1'
#
loop_
_entity.id
_entity.type
_entity.pdbx_description
1 polymer ?
#
loop_
_entity_poly.entity_id
_entity_poly.type
_entity_poly.pdbx_seq_one_letter_code
_entity_poly.pdbx_strand_id
1 'polypeptide(L)'
;MTETAVCVGTFTAVKTLWEVRIHKINEELQKEKEFRQRLLLVWEERAALAKLKEKVIHEDGRAILRIEEEEWKTLPSCLLKLIYLQEWQLHRTSLQKIPQFIGRFHNLVVLDLSRNSIESVPKEIGQLTNLQELLLSYNRIKSVPKEISNCVSLERLELAVNRSICDLPPQV
;
A
#
# COMPACT_ATOMS: atom_id res chain seq x y z
N MET A 1 18.18 -26.12 71.20
CA MET A 1 18.31 -25.09 70.15
C MET A 1 18.85 -25.80 68.92
N THR A 2 17.96 -26.21 68.01
CA THR A 2 18.34 -26.93 66.79
C THR A 2 18.16 -26.00 65.61
N GLU A 3 19.28 -25.67 64.97
CA GLU A 3 19.39 -24.83 63.79
C GLU A 3 18.59 -25.41 62.62
N THR A 4 17.59 -24.66 62.16
CA THR A 4 16.94 -24.85 60.87
C THR A 4 17.77 -24.19 59.78
N ALA A 5 18.93 -24.78 59.49
CA ALA A 5 19.88 -24.27 58.50
C ALA A 5 19.93 -25.14 57.22
N VAL A 6 18.80 -25.43 56.58
CA VAL A 6 18.79 -26.07 55.24
C VAL A 6 17.46 -25.71 54.57
N CYS A 7 17.38 -24.82 53.57
CA CYS A 7 17.34 -25.17 52.14
C CYS A 7 17.12 -23.89 51.28
N VAL A 8 17.71 -22.75 51.64
CA VAL A 8 17.51 -21.50 50.88
C VAL A 8 18.09 -21.61 49.46
N GLY A 9 19.16 -22.39 49.27
CA GLY A 9 19.82 -22.61 47.97
C GLY A 9 19.08 -23.52 46.98
N THR A 10 18.29 -24.49 47.46
CA THR A 10 17.52 -25.40 46.58
C THR A 10 16.24 -24.74 46.10
N PHE A 11 15.56 -23.99 46.97
CA PHE A 11 14.36 -23.22 46.60
C PHE A 11 14.66 -22.13 45.56
N THR A 12 15.77 -21.40 45.71
CA THR A 12 16.21 -20.39 44.74
C THR A 12 16.63 -21.00 43.40
N ALA A 13 17.30 -22.17 43.40
CA ALA A 13 17.63 -22.89 42.17
C ALA A 13 16.37 -23.39 41.42
N VAL A 14 15.37 -23.91 42.13
CA VAL A 14 14.10 -24.32 41.51
C VAL A 14 13.34 -23.11 40.98
N LYS A 15 13.26 -22.02 41.75
CA LYS A 15 12.61 -20.77 41.32
C LYS A 15 13.23 -20.20 40.05
N THR A 16 14.55 -20.08 40.00
CA THR A 16 15.27 -19.56 38.81
C THR A 16 15.07 -20.47 37.58
N LEU A 17 15.09 -21.79 37.77
CA LEU A 17 14.84 -22.74 36.69
C LEU A 17 13.40 -22.65 36.15
N TRP A 18 12.43 -22.44 37.04
CA TRP A 18 11.03 -22.16 36.67
C TRP A 18 10.87 -20.82 35.95
N GLU A 19 11.54 -19.75 36.41
CA GLU A 19 11.53 -18.44 35.76
C GLU A 19 12.12 -18.51 34.34
N VAL A 20 13.23 -19.22 34.14
CA VAL A 20 13.82 -19.48 32.81
C VAL A 20 12.84 -20.24 31.92
N ARG A 21 12.14 -21.24 32.46
CA ARG A 21 11.15 -22.02 31.69
C ARG A 21 9.95 -21.17 31.28
N ILE A 22 9.44 -20.32 32.17
CA ILE A 22 8.35 -19.38 31.87
C ILE A 22 8.79 -18.39 30.79
N HIS A 23 10.00 -17.84 30.91
CA HIS A 23 10.56 -16.92 29.92
C HIS A 23 10.63 -17.57 28.54
N LYS A 24 11.19 -18.79 28.45
CA LYS A 24 11.27 -19.55 27.20
C LYS A 24 9.90 -19.81 26.57
N ILE A 25 8.89 -20.19 27.37
CA ILE A 25 7.52 -20.41 26.89
C ILE A 25 6.92 -19.10 26.33
N ASN A 26 7.14 -17.98 27.02
CA ASN A 26 6.65 -16.68 26.55
C ASN A 26 7.33 -16.26 25.23
N GLU A 27 8.63 -16.52 25.07
CA GLU A 27 9.35 -16.29 23.82
C GLU A 27 8.82 -17.17 22.67
N GLU A 28 8.56 -18.45 22.93
CA GLU A 28 7.99 -19.38 21.94
C GLU A 28 6.58 -18.95 21.51
N LEU A 29 5.73 -18.56 22.47
CA LEU A 29 4.40 -18.03 22.20
C LEU A 29 4.46 -16.73 21.39
N GLN A 30 5.42 -15.86 21.69
CA GLN A 30 5.62 -14.62 20.95
C GLN A 30 6.05 -14.91 19.49
N LYS A 31 7.00 -15.83 19.29
CA LYS A 31 7.41 -16.30 17.96
C LYS A 31 6.24 -16.91 17.20
N GLU A 32 5.40 -17.70 17.86
CA GLU A 32 4.21 -18.29 17.24
C GLU A 32 3.18 -17.22 16.84
N LYS A 33 2.92 -16.23 17.70
CA LYS A 33 2.05 -15.09 17.36
C LYS A 33 2.56 -14.32 16.16
N GLU A 34 3.86 -14.00 16.14
CA GLU A 34 4.51 -13.32 15.02
C GLU A 34 4.45 -14.15 13.74
N PHE A 35 4.64 -15.46 13.85
CA PHE A 35 4.53 -16.37 12.72
C PHE A 35 3.10 -16.43 12.17
N ARG A 36 2.08 -16.59 13.04
CA ARG A 36 0.67 -16.57 12.64
C ARG A 36 0.29 -15.24 11.99
N GLN A 37 0.76 -14.12 12.54
CA GLN A 37 0.52 -12.79 11.98
C GLN A 37 1.17 -12.63 10.61
N ARG A 38 2.40 -13.11 10.43
CA ARG A 38 3.07 -13.15 9.11
C ARG A 38 2.28 -13.98 8.11
N LEU A 39 1.79 -15.15 8.51
CA LEU A 39 0.96 -15.98 7.64
C LEU A 39 -0.31 -15.23 7.21
N LEU A 40 -1.04 -14.64 8.16
CA LEU A 40 -2.26 -13.87 7.84
C LEU A 40 -2.00 -12.77 6.81
N LEU A 41 -0.94 -11.98 7.01
CA LEU A 41 -0.56 -10.93 6.06
C LEU A 41 -0.28 -11.48 4.65
N VAL A 42 0.44 -12.61 4.57
CA VAL A 42 0.74 -13.27 3.29
C VAL A 42 -0.53 -13.78 2.61
N TRP A 43 -1.48 -14.31 3.39
CA TRP A 43 -2.77 -14.76 2.87
C TRP A 43 -3.62 -13.60 2.36
N GLU A 44 -3.67 -12.49 3.09
CA GLU A 44 -4.35 -11.26 2.67
C GLU A 44 -3.76 -10.70 1.37
N GLU A 45 -2.42 -10.61 1.27
CA GLU A 45 -1.77 -10.15 0.03
C GLU A 45 -2.04 -11.09 -1.16
N ARG A 46 -2.09 -12.40 -0.92
CA ARG A 46 -2.41 -13.40 -1.96
C ARG A 46 -3.85 -13.28 -2.42
N ALA A 47 -4.79 -13.16 -1.49
CA ALA A 47 -6.21 -12.98 -1.80
C ALA A 47 -6.45 -11.68 -2.57
N ALA A 48 -5.85 -10.57 -2.13
CA ALA A 48 -5.92 -9.29 -2.83
C ALA A 48 -5.33 -9.37 -4.24
N LEU A 49 -4.17 -10.04 -4.40
CA LEU A 49 -3.55 -10.24 -5.72
C LEU A 49 -4.44 -11.07 -6.66
N ALA A 50 -5.09 -12.11 -6.15
CA ALA A 50 -6.01 -12.93 -6.95
C ALA A 50 -7.17 -12.09 -7.47
N LYS A 51 -7.83 -11.33 -6.59
CA LYS A 51 -8.89 -10.39 -6.97
C LYS A 51 -8.43 -9.37 -8.01
N LEU A 52 -7.25 -8.79 -7.81
CA LEU A 52 -6.69 -7.81 -8.75
C LEU A 52 -6.48 -8.40 -10.14
N LYS A 53 -5.97 -9.63 -10.23
CA LYS A 53 -5.75 -10.30 -11.51
C LYS A 53 -7.06 -10.55 -12.28
N GLU A 54 -8.15 -10.84 -11.59
CA GLU A 54 -9.48 -10.98 -12.21
C GLU A 54 -10.01 -9.67 -12.80
N LYS A 55 -9.53 -8.53 -12.30
CA LYS A 55 -9.89 -7.18 -12.77
C LYS A 55 -8.97 -6.66 -13.88
N VAL A 56 -7.92 -7.41 -14.22
CA VAL A 56 -7.05 -7.06 -15.35
C VAL A 56 -7.70 -7.57 -16.63
N ILE A 57 -7.97 -6.65 -17.54
CA ILE A 57 -8.47 -6.92 -18.89
C ILE A 57 -7.40 -6.54 -19.91
N HIS A 58 -7.50 -7.12 -21.10
CA HIS A 58 -6.65 -6.77 -22.22
C HIS A 58 -7.52 -6.21 -23.34
N GLU A 59 -7.40 -4.91 -23.63
CA GLU A 59 -8.10 -4.24 -24.74
C GLU A 59 -7.04 -3.57 -25.63
N ASP A 60 -7.14 -3.75 -26.94
CA ASP A 60 -6.22 -3.17 -27.94
C ASP A 60 -4.73 -3.42 -27.68
N GLY A 61 -4.40 -4.61 -27.14
CA GLY A 61 -3.02 -4.98 -26.78
C GLY A 61 -2.51 -4.33 -25.49
N ARG A 62 -3.35 -3.54 -24.80
CA ARG A 62 -3.02 -2.91 -23.52
C ARG A 62 -3.53 -3.70 -22.34
N ALA A 63 -2.71 -3.81 -21.30
CA ALA A 63 -3.13 -4.37 -20.02
C ALA A 63 -3.77 -3.29 -19.14
N ILE A 64 -5.08 -3.39 -18.95
CA ILE A 64 -5.91 -2.40 -18.25
C ILE A 64 -6.38 -3.01 -16.93
N LEU A 65 -6.18 -2.29 -15.83
CA LEU A 65 -6.80 -2.61 -14.54
C LEU A 65 -8.07 -1.79 -14.37
N ARG A 66 -9.24 -2.43 -14.46
CA ARG A 66 -10.55 -1.77 -14.33
C ARG A 66 -11.21 -2.16 -13.00
N ILE A 67 -11.42 -1.17 -12.13
CA ILE A 67 -12.08 -1.34 -10.83
C ILE A 67 -13.19 -0.31 -10.72
N GLU A 68 -14.45 -0.76 -10.74
CA GLU A 68 -15.62 0.14 -10.78
C GLU A 68 -16.41 0.20 -9.48
N GLU A 69 -16.39 -0.85 -8.65
CA GLU A 69 -17.10 -0.86 -7.35
C GLU A 69 -16.44 -1.90 -6.43
N GLU A 70 -15.59 -1.49 -5.47
CA GLU A 70 -15.13 -2.29 -4.30
C GLU A 70 -14.38 -1.43 -3.24
N GLU A 71 -14.17 -2.00 -2.04
CA GLU A 71 -13.88 -1.37 -0.74
C GLU A 71 -12.41 -0.93 -0.47
N TRP A 72 -11.56 -0.76 -1.49
CA TRP A 72 -10.16 -0.38 -1.22
C TRP A 72 -10.00 1.11 -0.94
N LYS A 73 -10.05 1.46 0.35
CA LYS A 73 -9.59 2.77 0.84
C LYS A 73 -8.11 3.04 0.47
N THR A 74 -7.31 1.98 0.38
CA THR A 74 -5.89 2.00 0.03
C THR A 74 -5.58 0.81 -0.88
N LEU A 75 -4.83 1.05 -1.96
CA LEU A 75 -4.39 0.01 -2.88
C LEU A 75 -3.27 -0.86 -2.26
N PRO A 76 -3.34 -2.20 -2.36
CA PRO A 76 -2.39 -3.10 -1.72
C PRO A 76 -1.04 -3.16 -2.45
N SER A 77 0.05 -3.39 -1.71
CA SER A 77 1.43 -3.54 -2.21
C SER A 77 1.60 -4.64 -3.24
N CYS A 78 0.75 -5.68 -3.21
CA CYS A 78 0.81 -6.78 -4.16
C CYS A 78 0.54 -6.37 -5.61
N LEU A 79 -0.03 -5.18 -5.86
CA LEU A 79 -0.10 -4.56 -7.19
C LEU A 79 1.25 -4.48 -7.89
N LEU A 80 2.35 -4.37 -7.13
CA LEU A 80 3.72 -4.39 -7.68
C LEU A 80 4.06 -5.66 -8.47
N LYS A 81 3.26 -6.71 -8.38
CA LYS A 81 3.40 -7.91 -9.23
C LYS A 81 2.78 -7.73 -10.62
N LEU A 82 2.07 -6.64 -10.85
CA LEU A 82 1.37 -6.28 -12.09
C LEU A 82 2.00 -5.04 -12.76
N ILE A 83 3.31 -4.84 -12.63
CA ILE A 83 4.04 -3.69 -13.21
C ILE A 83 3.99 -3.57 -14.74
N TYR A 84 3.47 -4.60 -15.41
CA TYR A 84 3.23 -4.61 -16.85
C TYR A 84 1.95 -3.86 -17.26
N LEU A 85 1.11 -3.45 -16.29
CA LEU A 85 -0.10 -2.67 -16.57
C LEU A 85 0.24 -1.36 -17.27
N GLN A 86 -0.54 -1.06 -18.31
CA GLN A 86 -0.40 0.14 -19.12
C GLN A 86 -1.50 1.15 -18.83
N GLU A 87 -2.61 0.71 -18.23
CA GLU A 87 -3.71 1.61 -17.93
C GLU A 87 -4.42 1.22 -16.64
N TRP A 88 -4.72 2.22 -15.84
CA TRP A 88 -5.43 2.11 -14.57
C TRP A 88 -6.72 2.91 -14.68
N GLN A 89 -7.85 2.22 -14.59
CA GLN A 89 -9.20 2.79 -14.59
C GLN A 89 -9.86 2.46 -13.24
N LEU A 90 -9.72 3.36 -12.27
CA LEU A 90 -10.26 3.18 -10.92
C LEU A 90 -11.27 4.29 -10.64
N HIS A 91 -12.54 4.03 -10.92
CA HIS A 91 -13.61 5.01 -10.74
C HIS A 91 -14.43 4.64 -9.51
N ARG A 92 -14.85 5.64 -8.72
CA ARG A 92 -15.82 5.44 -7.61
C ARG A 92 -15.37 4.45 -6.52
N THR A 93 -14.06 4.27 -6.34
CA THR A 93 -13.49 3.35 -5.33
C THR A 93 -13.30 3.98 -3.95
N SER A 94 -13.70 5.26 -3.76
CA SER A 94 -13.46 6.03 -2.53
C SER A 94 -11.97 6.09 -2.12
N LEU A 95 -11.06 5.93 -3.08
CA LEU A 95 -9.62 5.98 -2.84
C LEU A 95 -9.22 7.34 -2.27
N GLN A 96 -8.50 7.35 -1.15
CA GLN A 96 -8.08 8.60 -0.49
C GLN A 96 -6.66 9.04 -0.86
N LYS A 97 -5.82 8.07 -1.25
CA LYS A 97 -4.40 8.29 -1.53
C LYS A 97 -3.96 7.45 -2.72
N ILE A 98 -3.17 8.05 -3.59
CA ILE A 98 -2.41 7.32 -4.59
C ILE A 98 -1.19 6.72 -3.87
N PRO A 99 -0.92 5.41 -3.99
CA PRO A 99 0.21 4.79 -3.34
C PRO A 99 1.53 5.32 -3.91
N GLN A 100 2.54 5.54 -3.07
CA GLN A 100 3.86 6.00 -3.52
C GLN A 100 4.53 5.04 -4.51
N PHE A 101 4.22 3.75 -4.41
CA PHE A 101 4.75 2.75 -5.34
C PHE A 101 4.22 2.90 -6.77
N ILE A 102 3.28 3.84 -7.04
CA ILE A 102 2.79 4.15 -8.39
C ILE A 102 3.94 4.41 -9.36
N GLY A 103 5.01 5.06 -8.90
CA GLY A 103 6.16 5.37 -9.74
C GLY A 103 6.92 4.15 -10.27
N ARG A 104 6.63 2.93 -9.77
CA ARG A 104 7.19 1.68 -10.33
C ARG A 104 6.48 1.20 -11.60
N PHE A 105 5.33 1.76 -11.94
CA PHE A 105 4.55 1.38 -13.11
C PHE A 105 4.99 2.17 -14.34
N HIS A 106 6.26 2.04 -14.71
CA HIS A 106 6.88 2.78 -15.82
C HIS A 106 6.19 2.57 -17.19
N ASN A 107 5.38 1.51 -17.33
CA ASN A 107 4.62 1.21 -18.54
C ASN A 107 3.25 1.90 -18.58
N LEU A 108 2.83 2.59 -17.52
CA LEU A 108 1.56 3.32 -17.49
C LEU A 108 1.54 4.41 -18.56
N VAL A 109 0.49 4.37 -19.38
CA VAL A 109 0.14 5.34 -20.41
C VAL A 109 -1.07 6.16 -19.96
N VAL A 110 -2.05 5.52 -19.32
CA VAL A 110 -3.28 6.18 -18.84
C VAL A 110 -3.49 5.88 -17.37
N LEU A 111 -3.67 6.93 -16.57
CA LEU A 111 -4.02 6.84 -15.16
C LEU A 111 -5.30 7.64 -14.91
N ASP A 112 -6.43 6.93 -14.88
CA ASP A 112 -7.72 7.49 -14.54
C ASP A 112 -8.11 7.08 -13.11
N LEU A 113 -8.07 8.07 -12.22
CA LEU A 113 -8.53 7.97 -10.84
C LEU A 113 -9.66 8.97 -10.58
N SER A 114 -10.44 9.30 -11.60
CA SER A 114 -11.56 10.22 -11.49
C SER A 114 -12.64 9.70 -10.55
N ARG A 115 -13.37 10.63 -9.92
CA ARG A 115 -14.48 10.33 -8.99
C ARG A 115 -14.05 9.49 -7.78
N ASN A 116 -12.93 9.85 -7.15
CA ASN A 116 -12.49 9.29 -5.87
C ASN A 116 -12.48 10.37 -4.76
N SER A 117 -11.77 10.13 -3.66
CA SER A 117 -11.60 11.08 -2.55
C SER A 117 -10.13 11.42 -2.33
N ILE A 118 -9.34 11.46 -3.42
CA ILE A 118 -7.89 11.65 -3.35
C ILE A 118 -7.58 13.08 -2.86
N GLU A 119 -6.77 13.19 -1.81
CA GLU A 119 -6.39 14.49 -1.24
C GLU A 119 -5.06 15.06 -1.75
N SER A 120 -4.17 14.19 -2.22
CA SER A 120 -2.82 14.59 -2.65
C SER A 120 -2.29 13.63 -3.72
N VAL A 121 -1.49 14.17 -4.62
CA VAL A 121 -0.75 13.40 -5.61
C VAL A 121 0.70 13.23 -5.12
N PRO A 122 1.23 12.00 -5.04
CA PRO A 122 2.59 11.73 -4.58
C PRO A 122 3.62 12.21 -5.61
N LYS A 123 4.79 12.66 -5.15
CA LYS A 123 5.90 13.10 -6.03
C LYS A 123 6.38 12.01 -6.98
N GLU A 124 6.18 10.75 -6.60
CA GLU A 124 6.51 9.56 -7.40
C GLU A 124 5.71 9.50 -8.71
N ILE A 125 4.66 10.32 -8.89
CA ILE A 125 3.99 10.48 -10.19
C ILE A 125 4.99 10.89 -11.27
N GLY A 126 6.02 11.68 -10.93
CA GLY A 126 7.05 12.12 -11.87
C GLY A 126 7.98 11.01 -12.37
N GLN A 127 7.86 9.78 -11.86
CA GLN A 127 8.58 8.61 -12.37
C GLN A 127 7.87 7.96 -13.57
N LEU A 128 6.62 8.35 -13.84
CA LEU A 128 5.82 7.83 -14.94
C LEU A 128 6.12 8.55 -16.25
N THR A 129 7.32 8.34 -16.80
CA THR A 129 7.78 9.06 -17.99
C THR A 129 6.99 8.75 -19.27
N ASN A 130 6.28 7.61 -19.30
CA ASN A 130 5.43 7.19 -20.43
C ASN A 130 3.95 7.57 -20.26
N LEU A 131 3.58 8.22 -19.14
CA LEU A 131 2.20 8.61 -18.88
C LEU A 131 1.77 9.71 -19.84
N GLN A 132 0.70 9.46 -20.59
CA GLN A 132 0.11 10.39 -21.57
C GLN A 132 -1.14 11.06 -21.02
N GLU A 133 -1.96 10.33 -20.28
CA GLU A 133 -3.21 10.85 -19.71
C GLU A 133 -3.25 10.65 -18.20
N LEU A 134 -3.42 11.75 -17.46
CA LEU A 134 -3.65 11.76 -16.02
C LEU A 134 -5.01 12.41 -15.72
N LEU A 135 -5.99 11.56 -15.39
CA LEU A 135 -7.37 11.99 -15.14
C LEU A 135 -7.66 11.92 -13.64
N LEU A 136 -7.79 13.09 -13.03
CA LEU A 136 -7.98 13.26 -11.58
C LEU A 136 -9.23 14.10 -11.27
N SER A 137 -10.12 14.24 -12.25
CA SER A 137 -11.38 14.98 -12.11
C SER A 137 -12.26 14.42 -10.98
N TYR A 138 -13.02 15.28 -10.31
CA TYR A 138 -13.90 14.91 -9.19
C TYR A 138 -13.18 14.23 -8.00
N ASN A 139 -12.11 14.85 -7.51
CA ASN A 139 -11.39 14.46 -6.28
C ASN A 139 -11.36 15.61 -5.27
N ARG A 140 -10.54 15.48 -4.21
CA ARG A 140 -10.34 16.50 -3.16
C ARG A 140 -8.89 16.97 -3.11
N ILE A 141 -8.22 16.99 -4.26
CA ILE A 141 -6.78 17.26 -4.35
C ILE A 141 -6.50 18.67 -3.86
N LYS A 142 -5.56 18.79 -2.92
CA LYS A 142 -5.12 20.07 -2.35
C LYS A 142 -3.92 20.66 -3.09
N SER A 143 -3.00 19.79 -3.50
CA SER A 143 -1.78 20.16 -4.20
C SER A 143 -1.38 19.10 -5.21
N VAL A 144 -0.75 19.57 -6.29
CA VAL A 144 -0.11 18.74 -7.31
C VAL A 144 1.41 18.95 -7.21
N PRO A 145 2.22 17.88 -7.11
CA PRO A 145 3.67 18.00 -6.95
C PRO A 145 4.33 18.59 -8.20
N LYS A 146 5.40 19.36 -8.03
CA LYS A 146 6.20 19.92 -9.14
C LYS A 146 6.80 18.83 -10.03
N GLU A 147 7.02 17.65 -9.45
CA GLU A 147 7.54 16.46 -10.13
C GLU A 147 6.62 15.98 -11.26
N ILE A 148 5.37 16.45 -11.36
CA ILE A 148 4.53 16.19 -12.54
C ILE A 148 5.16 16.69 -13.85
N SER A 149 6.04 17.70 -13.77
CA SER A 149 6.84 18.18 -14.92
C SER A 149 7.82 17.13 -15.46
N ASN A 150 8.14 16.08 -14.68
CA ASN A 150 8.97 14.97 -15.14
C ASN A 150 8.19 13.95 -15.98
N CYS A 151 6.86 14.03 -16.02
CA CYS A 151 6.04 13.23 -16.92
C CYS A 151 6.14 13.78 -18.34
N VAL A 152 7.28 13.56 -19.00
CA VAL A 152 7.63 14.18 -20.29
C VAL A 152 6.68 13.82 -21.44
N SER A 153 5.96 12.70 -21.34
CA SER A 153 4.99 12.25 -22.33
C SER A 153 3.56 12.71 -22.03
N LEU A 154 3.34 13.50 -20.99
CA LEU A 154 1.99 13.86 -20.53
C LEU A 154 1.34 14.86 -21.49
N GLU A 155 0.28 14.43 -22.16
CA GLU A 155 -0.47 15.21 -23.14
C GLU A 155 -1.77 15.76 -22.54
N ARG A 156 -2.37 15.04 -21.59
CA ARG A 156 -3.65 15.39 -20.96
C ARG A 156 -3.55 15.31 -19.44
N LEU A 157 -3.81 16.44 -18.78
CA LEU A 157 -3.99 16.53 -17.33
C LEU A 157 -5.36 17.10 -17.01
N GLU A 158 -6.23 16.30 -16.41
CA GLU A 158 -7.54 16.76 -15.96
C GLU A 158 -7.63 16.84 -14.43
N LEU A 159 -7.86 18.04 -13.92
CA LEU A 159 -8.03 18.33 -12.49
C LEU A 159 -9.41 18.95 -12.19
N ALA A 160 -10.35 18.86 -13.13
CA ALA A 160 -11.66 19.50 -13.01
C ALA A 160 -12.38 19.05 -11.74
N VAL A 161 -13.12 19.96 -11.10
CA VAL A 161 -13.93 19.65 -9.92
C VAL A 161 -13.10 19.13 -8.73
N ASN A 162 -11.87 19.63 -8.55
CA ASN A 162 -11.09 19.52 -7.31
C ASN A 162 -11.24 20.79 -6.49
N ARG A 163 -12.28 20.86 -5.65
CA ARG A 163 -12.67 22.09 -4.91
C ARG A 163 -11.64 22.60 -3.90
N SER A 164 -10.63 21.78 -3.59
CA SER A 164 -9.63 22.08 -2.56
C SER A 164 -8.26 22.43 -3.13
N ILE A 165 -8.12 22.53 -4.46
CA ILE A 165 -6.83 22.82 -5.09
C ILE A 165 -6.44 24.27 -4.79
N CYS A 166 -5.33 24.44 -4.07
CA CYS A 166 -4.82 25.77 -3.71
C CYS A 166 -3.59 26.13 -4.55
N ASP A 167 -2.77 25.14 -4.87
CA ASP A 167 -1.49 25.34 -5.55
C ASP A 167 -1.36 24.39 -6.75
N LEU A 168 -1.13 24.97 -7.92
CA LEU A 168 -0.64 24.26 -9.11
C LEU A 168 0.88 24.46 -9.19
N PRO A 169 1.63 23.44 -9.65
CA PRO A 169 3.05 23.59 -9.85
C PRO A 169 3.32 24.70 -10.89
N PRO A 170 4.43 25.46 -10.73
CA PRO A 170 4.79 26.50 -11.68
C PRO A 170 4.96 25.88 -13.07
N GLN A 171 4.51 26.61 -14.10
CA GLN A 171 4.76 26.27 -15.49
C GLN A 171 6.29 26.28 -15.71
N VAL A 172 6.82 25.18 -16.26
CA VAL A 172 8.24 25.07 -16.66
C VAL A 172 8.38 25.54 -18.10
#